data_AF-A0A971F3F1-F1
#
_entry.id   AF-A0A971F3F1-F1
#
_cell.length_a   1.000
_cell.length_b   1.000
_cell.length_c   1.000
_cell.angle_alpha   90.00
_cell.angle_beta   90.00
_cell.angle_gamma   90.00
#
_symmetry.space_group_name_H-M   'P 1'
#
loop_
_entity.id
_entity.type
_entity.pdbx_description
1 polymer ?
#
loop_
_entity_poly.entity_id
_entity_poly.type
_entity_poly.pdbx_seq_one_letter_code
_entity_poly.pdbx_strand_id
1 'polypeptide(L)'
;MPNHITNILTAHGDEKKVKAMFEAIKNDEIGTGSIDFNKIVPMPEHIYRGDLGREEIEKYGAENCWYDWSIKNWGTKWNSYG
;
A
#
# COMPACT_ATOMS: atom_id res chain seq x y z
N MET A 1 -3.63 18.90 5.54
CA MET A 1 -2.94 19.07 4.24
C MET A 1 -2.20 17.79 3.91
N PRO A 2 -2.38 17.19 2.73
CA PRO A 2 -1.55 16.07 2.30
C PRO A 2 -0.15 16.58 1.93
N ASN A 3 0.87 15.86 2.39
CA ASN A 3 2.23 16.02 1.88
C ASN A 3 2.41 15.02 0.76
N HIS A 4 2.61 15.51 -0.46
CA HIS A 4 2.83 14.69 -1.64
C HIS A 4 4.31 14.34 -1.73
N ILE A 5 4.61 13.06 -2.02
CA ILE A 5 5.98 12.55 -2.16
C ILE A 5 6.07 11.82 -3.49
N THR A 6 7.14 12.08 -4.24
CA THR A 6 7.50 11.32 -5.44
C THR A 6 8.73 10.48 -5.15
N ASN A 7 8.63 9.17 -5.41
CA ASN A 7 9.75 8.25 -5.29
C ASN A 7 10.25 7.84 -6.67
N ILE A 8 11.57 7.76 -6.83
CA ILE A 8 12.21 7.25 -8.05
C ILE A 8 12.81 5.89 -7.73
N LEU A 9 12.26 4.84 -8.32
CA LEU A 9 12.76 3.47 -8.16
C LEU A 9 13.54 3.06 -9.41
N THR A 10 14.68 2.43 -9.20
CA THR A 10 15.50 1.87 -10.28
C THR A 10 15.90 0.46 -9.90
N ALA A 11 15.72 -0.48 -10.82
CA ALA A 11 16.07 -1.88 -10.65
C ALA A 11 16.99 -2.33 -11.80
N HIS A 12 17.97 -3.18 -11.49
CA HIS A 12 18.95 -3.68 -12.44
C HIS A 12 18.94 -5.21 -12.45
N GLY A 13 19.02 -5.81 -13.64
CA GLY A 13 19.01 -7.26 -13.81
C GLY A 13 18.59 -7.67 -15.22
N ASP A 14 18.17 -8.92 -15.37
CA ASP A 14 17.56 -9.41 -16.60
C ASP A 14 16.33 -8.57 -16.95
N GLU A 15 16.31 -8.01 -18.17
CA GLU A 15 15.31 -7.05 -18.61
C GLU A 15 13.88 -7.60 -18.51
N LYS A 16 13.69 -8.89 -18.86
CA LYS A 16 12.38 -9.53 -18.80
C LYS A 16 11.92 -9.67 -17.36
N LYS A 17 12.81 -10.05 -16.44
CA LYS A 17 12.50 -10.12 -15.00
C LYS A 17 12.19 -8.77 -14.39
N VAL A 18 12.98 -7.73 -14.73
CA VAL A 18 12.72 -6.35 -14.25
C VAL A 18 11.37 -5.85 -14.74
N LYS A 19 11.07 -6.03 -16.02
CA LYS A 19 9.77 -5.66 -16.59
C LYS A 19 8.62 -6.43 -15.93
N ALA A 20 8.76 -7.74 -15.77
CA ALA A 20 7.74 -8.58 -15.13
C ALA A 20 7.50 -8.17 -13.67
N MET A 21 8.55 -7.80 -12.93
CA MET A 21 8.43 -7.31 -11.56
C MET A 21 7.60 -6.03 -11.50
N PHE A 22 7.96 -4.99 -12.27
CA PHE A 22 7.20 -3.74 -12.28
C PHE A 22 5.77 -3.92 -12.77
N GLU A 23 5.56 -4.82 -13.73
CA GLU A 23 4.23 -5.16 -14.21
C GLU A 23 3.37 -5.84 -13.13
N ALA A 24 3.98 -6.70 -12.30
CA ALA A 24 3.29 -7.40 -11.23
C ALA A 24 2.87 -6.48 -10.07
N ILE A 25 3.61 -5.39 -9.82
CA ILE A 25 3.37 -4.50 -8.67
C ILE A 25 2.69 -3.18 -9.04
N LYS A 26 2.36 -2.94 -10.31
CA LYS A 26 1.70 -1.71 -10.74
C LYS A 26 0.27 -1.61 -10.19
N ASN A 27 -0.25 -0.40 -10.11
CA ASN A 27 -1.70 -0.20 -10.03
C ASN A 27 -2.32 -0.55 -11.39
N ASP A 28 -3.38 -1.38 -11.40
CA ASP A 28 -3.98 -1.86 -12.66
C ASP A 28 -4.76 -0.78 -13.43
N GLU A 29 -5.28 0.23 -12.73
CA GLU A 29 -6.03 1.33 -13.34
C GLU A 29 -5.08 2.34 -14.01
N ILE A 30 -3.87 2.49 -13.46
CA ILE A 30 -2.89 3.50 -13.91
C ILE A 30 -1.86 2.90 -14.87
N GLY A 31 -1.41 1.67 -14.61
CA GLY A 31 -0.43 0.97 -15.42
C GLY A 31 1.02 1.16 -14.99
N THR A 32 1.95 0.69 -15.82
CA THR A 32 3.39 0.63 -15.51
C THR A 32 3.97 2.02 -15.23
N GLY A 33 4.70 2.15 -14.12
CA GLY A 33 5.19 3.44 -13.60
C GLY A 33 4.51 3.83 -12.29
N SER A 34 3.32 3.29 -12.03
CA SER A 34 2.69 3.29 -10.72
C SER A 34 3.15 2.08 -9.88
N ILE A 35 2.87 2.15 -8.57
CA ILE A 35 3.06 1.04 -7.64
C ILE A 35 1.76 0.85 -6.84
N ASP A 36 1.44 -0.39 -6.50
CA ASP A 36 0.40 -0.75 -5.55
C ASP A 36 1.03 -1.54 -4.39
N PHE A 37 1.06 -0.94 -3.21
CA PHE A 37 1.63 -1.57 -2.02
C PHE A 37 0.89 -2.86 -1.63
N ASN A 38 -0.40 -3.00 -1.94
CA ASN A 38 -1.14 -4.24 -1.68
C ASN A 38 -0.65 -5.41 -2.54
N LYS A 39 -0.06 -5.16 -3.71
CA LYS A 39 0.53 -6.22 -4.53
C LYS A 39 1.89 -6.69 -4.02
N ILE A 40 2.53 -5.90 -3.16
CA ILE A 40 3.83 -6.22 -2.56
C ILE A 40 3.63 -6.84 -1.17
N VAL A 41 2.91 -6.12 -0.30
CA VAL A 41 2.53 -6.56 1.04
C VAL A 41 1.02 -6.37 1.17
N PRO A 42 0.21 -7.41 0.91
CA PRO A 42 -1.25 -7.31 0.91
C PRO A 42 -1.80 -7.06 2.31
N MET A 43 -2.73 -6.11 2.44
CA MET A 43 -3.51 -5.95 3.66
C MET A 43 -4.50 -7.12 3.81
N PRO A 44 -4.44 -7.90 4.91
CA PRO A 44 -5.35 -9.01 5.12
C PRO A 44 -6.82 -8.59 5.12
N GLU A 45 -7.72 -9.48 4.67
CA GLU A 45 -9.16 -9.20 4.56
C GLU A 45 -9.84 -8.91 5.90
N HIS A 46 -9.34 -9.48 6.99
CA HIS A 46 -9.91 -9.32 8.34
C HIS A 46 -9.55 -8.00 9.02
N ILE A 47 -8.67 -7.19 8.42
CA ILE A 47 -8.35 -5.84 8.92
C ILE A 47 -9.56 -4.93 8.69
N TYR A 48 -9.97 -4.21 9.73
CA TYR A 48 -11.09 -3.28 9.62
C TYR A 48 -10.68 -2.02 8.82
N ARG A 49 -11.44 -1.69 7.77
CA ARG A 49 -11.13 -0.62 6.79
C ARG A 49 -12.02 0.63 6.89
N GLY A 50 -12.83 0.74 7.95
CA GLY A 50 -13.73 1.87 8.14
C GLY A 50 -13.12 3.00 8.98
N ASP A 51 -13.99 3.70 9.70
CA ASP A 51 -13.65 4.90 10.47
C ASP A 51 -12.79 4.58 11.70
N LEU A 52 -11.99 5.54 12.15
CA LEU A 52 -11.06 5.36 13.28
C LEU A 52 -11.62 5.97 14.56
N GLY A 53 -12.91 5.72 14.84
CA GLY A 53 -13.59 6.20 16.02
C GLY A 53 -13.35 5.32 17.24
N ARG A 54 -13.76 5.83 18.41
CA ARG A 54 -13.65 5.09 19.68
C ARG A 54 -14.44 3.79 19.66
N GLU A 55 -15.63 3.80 19.06
CA GLU A 55 -16.50 2.63 18.97
C GLU A 55 -15.87 1.54 18.11
N GLU A 56 -15.25 1.91 17.00
CA GLU A 56 -14.53 0.98 16.13
C GLU A 56 -13.29 0.40 16.81
N ILE A 57 -12.54 1.23 17.56
CA ILE A 57 -11.40 0.77 18.35
C ILE A 57 -11.84 -0.23 19.43
N GLU A 58 -12.94 0.04 20.13
CA GLU A 58 -13.50 -0.88 21.13
C GLU A 58 -13.98 -2.20 20.49
N LYS A 59 -14.52 -2.15 19.27
CA LYS A 59 -15.07 -3.31 18.56
C LYS A 59 -14.01 -4.18 17.88
N TYR A 60 -13.04 -3.59 17.20
CA TYR A 60 -12.07 -4.31 16.37
C TYR A 60 -10.68 -4.39 17.01
N GLY A 61 -10.40 -3.52 17.99
CA GLY A 61 -9.07 -3.35 18.59
C GLY A 61 -8.23 -2.37 17.79
N ALA A 62 -7.47 -1.52 18.50
CA ALA A 62 -6.61 -0.51 17.86
C ALA A 62 -5.66 -1.12 16.82
N GLU A 63 -5.04 -2.26 17.14
CA GLU A 63 -4.07 -2.93 16.25
C GLU A 63 -4.69 -3.60 15.02
N ASN A 64 -6.02 -3.71 14.94
CA ASN A 64 -6.73 -4.41 13.87
C ASN A 64 -7.47 -3.46 12.92
N CYS A 65 -6.95 -2.24 12.77
CA CYS A 65 -7.44 -1.26 11.81
C CYS A 65 -6.45 -1.05 10.66
N TRP A 66 -6.98 -0.63 9.51
CA TRP A 66 -6.21 -0.39 8.29
C TRP A 66 -5.12 0.64 8.49
N TYR A 67 -5.35 1.64 9.34
CA TYR A 67 -4.42 2.76 9.54
C TYR A 67 -3.13 2.31 10.23
N ASP A 68 -3.25 1.63 11.36
CA ASP A 68 -2.10 1.14 12.12
C ASP A 68 -1.37 0.03 11.33
N TRP A 69 -2.12 -0.82 10.64
CA TRP A 69 -1.54 -1.83 9.77
C TRP A 69 -0.73 -1.19 8.63
N SER A 70 -1.27 -0.18 7.93
CA SER A 70 -0.56 0.50 6.83
C SER A 70 0.71 1.19 7.33
N ILE A 71 0.66 1.90 8.47
CA ILE A 71 1.86 2.55 9.02
C ILE A 71 2.92 1.50 9.38
N LYS A 72 2.52 0.40 10.02
CA LYS A 72 3.45 -0.65 10.45
C LYS A 72 4.09 -1.41 9.27
N ASN A 73 3.33 -1.67 8.21
CA ASN A 73 3.77 -2.56 7.12
C ASN A 73 4.24 -1.82 5.87
N TRP A 74 3.71 -0.62 5.59
CA TRP A 74 4.09 0.21 4.45
C TRP A 74 4.90 1.46 4.84
N GLY A 75 4.94 1.83 6.12
CA GLY A 75 5.58 3.06 6.59
C GLY A 75 4.80 4.33 6.26
N THR A 76 3.60 4.21 5.70
CA THR A 76 2.70 5.32 5.34
C THR A 76 1.26 4.89 5.52
N LYS A 77 0.37 5.84 5.78
CA LYS A 77 -1.07 5.56 5.98
C LYS A 77 -1.77 5.15 4.68
N TRP A 78 -1.37 5.72 3.55
CA TRP A 78 -2.06 5.54 2.26
C TRP A 78 -1.18 4.77 1.28
N ASN A 79 -1.83 4.03 0.39
CA ASN A 79 -1.18 3.47 -0.79
C ASN A 79 -0.63 4.60 -1.69
N SER A 80 0.26 4.27 -2.62
CA SER A 80 0.64 5.22 -3.67
C SER A 80 -0.56 5.60 -4.52
N TYR A 81 -0.50 6.84 -5.00
CA TYR A 81 -1.46 7.40 -5.94
C TYR A 81 -0.67 8.03 -7.09
N GLY A 82 -1.26 8.01 -8.28
CA GLY A 82 -0.65 8.60 -9.49
C GLY A 82 -0.03 7.59 -10.43
#